data_AF-A0A977KSC6-F1
#
_entry.id   AF-A0A977KSC6-F1
#
_cell.length_a   1.000
_cell.length_b   1.000
_cell.length_c   1.000
_cell.angle_alpha   90.00
_cell.angle_beta   90.00
_cell.angle_gamma   90.00
#
_symmetry.space_group_name_H-M   'P 1'
#
loop_
_entity.id
_entity.type
_entity.pdbx_description
1 polymer ?
#
loop_
_entity_poly.entity_id
_entity_poly.type
_entity_poly.pdbx_seq_one_letter_code
_entity_poly.pdbx_strand_id
1 'polypeptide(L)' 'MLWFDNEEQKIFDLKPYLNKGIFSQLKNVSLCTSAPVVAGSVEWPNGLDLSYDTLYLESITIKKPD' A
#
# COMPACT_ATOMS: atom_id res chain seq x y z
N MET A 1 0.80 -5.24 -4.43
CA MET A 1 1.60 -6.33 -3.85
C MET A 1 2.79 -5.70 -3.17
N LEU A 2 3.15 -6.22 -1.99
CA LEU A 2 4.24 -5.72 -1.16
C LEU A 2 5.24 -6.85 -0.94
N TRP A 3 6.53 -6.53 -0.98
CA TRP A 3 7.63 -7.43 -0.66
C TRP A 3 8.38 -6.86 0.53
N PHE A 4 8.56 -7.67 1.55
CA PHE A 4 9.28 -7.31 2.76
C PHE A 4 10.62 -8.03 2.83
N ASP A 5 11.58 -7.46 3.56
CA ASP A 5 12.93 -8.01 3.71
C ASP A 5 12.96 -9.38 4.42
N ASN A 6 11.89 -9.72 5.13
CA ASN A 6 11.71 -11.04 5.75
C ASN A 6 11.15 -12.10 4.77
N GLU A 7 11.26 -11.86 3.46
CA GLU A 7 10.78 -12.72 2.38
C GLU A 7 9.25 -12.86 2.28
N GLU A 8 8.48 -12.16 3.13
CA GLU A 8 7.04 -12.16 3.03
C GLU A 8 6.55 -11.36 1.83
N GLN A 9 5.56 -11.94 1.16
CA GLN A 9 4.77 -11.24 0.16
C GLN A 9 3.37 -11.02 0.71
N LYS A 10 2.89 -9.78 0.64
CA LYS A 10 1.54 -9.44 1.11
C LYS A 10 0.75 -8.64 0.07
N ILE A 11 -0.57 -8.67 0.21
CA ILE A 11 -1.51 -7.85 -0.54
C ILE A 11 -2.19 -6.88 0.42
N PHE A 12 -1.99 -5.59 0.18
CA PHE A 12 -2.76 -4.52 0.82
C PHE A 12 -3.96 -4.18 -0.07
N ASP A 13 -5.18 -4.29 0.47
CA ASP A 13 -6.40 -3.91 -0.26
C ASP A 13 -6.72 -2.42 -0.03
N LEU A 14 -6.50 -1.61 -1.06
CA LEU A 14 -6.85 -0.18 -1.03
C LEU A 14 -8.37 0.09 -1.12
N LYS A 15 -9.18 -0.86 -1.61
CA LYS A 15 -10.62 -0.63 -1.90
C LYS A 15 -11.42 -0.05 -0.72
N PRO A 16 -11.23 -0.49 0.54
CA PRO A 16 -11.96 0.07 1.69
C PRO A 16 -11.63 1.55 1.98
N TYR A 17 -10.49 2.04 1.47
CA TYR A 17 -10.00 3.40 1.70
C TYR A 17 -10.40 4.36 0.58
N LEU A 18 -10.63 3.88 -0.65
CA LEU A 18 -10.87 4.73 -1.83
C LEU A 18 -12.11 5.64 -1.76
N ASN A 19 -12.97 5.49 -0.76
CA ASN A 19 -14.12 6.36 -0.53
C ASN A 19 -13.94 7.33 0.64
N LYS A 20 -12.75 7.40 1.24
CA LYS A 20 -12.45 8.17 2.45
C LYS A 20 -11.46 9.29 2.14
N GLY A 21 -11.88 10.55 2.30
CA GLY A 21 -10.98 11.71 2.28
C GLY A 21 -9.96 11.71 1.13
N ILE A 22 -8.69 11.93 1.48
CA ILE A 22 -7.57 12.02 0.52
C ILE A 22 -7.32 10.71 -0.26
N PHE A 23 -7.67 9.54 0.30
CA PHE A 23 -7.52 8.25 -0.38
C PHE A 23 -8.41 8.13 -1.63
N SER A 24 -9.48 8.92 -1.73
CA SER A 24 -10.30 8.96 -2.94
C SER A 24 -9.55 9.40 -4.19
N GLN A 25 -8.45 10.15 -4.02
CA GLN A 25 -7.58 10.53 -5.13
C GLN A 25 -6.84 9.33 -5.74
N LEU A 26 -6.60 8.27 -4.96
CA LEU A 26 -5.98 7.03 -5.45
C LEU A 26 -6.89 6.22 -6.40
N LYS A 27 -8.14 6.64 -6.62
CA LYS A 27 -8.95 6.13 -7.74
C LYS A 27 -8.35 6.48 -9.10
N ASN A 28 -7.54 7.54 -9.18
CA ASN A 28 -6.74 7.82 -10.36
C ASN A 28 -5.61 6.78 -10.44
N VAL A 29 -5.65 5.93 -11.47
CA VAL A 29 -4.68 4.84 -11.67
C VAL A 29 -3.25 5.36 -11.73
N SER A 30 -3.00 6.45 -12.46
CA SER A 30 -1.65 7.02 -12.60
C SER A 30 -1.09 7.45 -11.25
N LEU A 31 -1.91 8.07 -10.40
CA LEU A 31 -1.52 8.43 -9.03
C LEU A 31 -1.32 7.17 -8.19
N CYS A 32 -2.25 6.22 -8.22
CA CYS A 32 -2.14 4.97 -7.45
C CYS A 32 -0.82 4.22 -7.75
N THR A 33 -0.37 4.23 -9.01
CA THR A 33 0.87 3.58 -9.43
C THR A 33 2.13 4.40 -9.14
N SER A 34 2.02 5.68 -8.79
CA SER A 34 3.15 6.57 -8.50
C SER A 34 3.49 6.58 -7.00
N ALA A 35 3.67 5.41 -6.41
CA ALA A 35 3.82 5.23 -4.96
C ALA A 35 5.25 4.77 -4.60
N PRO A 36 6.24 5.67 -4.52
CA PRO A 36 7.58 5.32 -4.07
C PRO A 36 7.60 4.86 -2.61
N VAL A 37 8.55 3.98 -2.32
CA VAL A 37 8.95 3.62 -0.96
C VAL A 37 9.93 4.69 -0.48
N VAL A 38 9.61 5.37 0.62
CA VAL A 38 10.41 6.45 1.19
C VAL A 38 10.55 6.20 2.69
N ALA A 39 11.78 6.04 3.18
CA ALA A 39 12.18 6.05 4.60
C ALA A 39 11.08 5.77 5.66
N GLY A 40 10.47 4.56 5.66
CA GLY A 40 9.44 4.17 6.64
C GLY A 40 7.99 4.14 6.14
N SER A 41 7.75 4.59 4.92
CA SER A 41 6.41 4.72 4.32
C SER A 41 6.40 4.43 2.81
N VAL A 42 5.20 4.25 2.28
CA VAL A 42 4.89 4.44 0.86
C VAL A 42 4.18 5.76 0.72
N GLU A 43 4.71 6.65 -0.13
CA GLU A 43 4.23 8.03 -0.25
C GLU A 43 3.71 8.31 -1.66
N TRP A 44 2.76 9.24 -1.77
CA TRP A 44 2.22 9.72 -3.03
C TRP A 44 2.48 11.23 -3.20
N PRO A 45 2.59 11.73 -4.44
CA PRO A 45 2.83 13.15 -4.73
C PRO A 45 1.82 14.13 -4.15
N ASN A 46 0.63 13.66 -3.77
CA ASN A 46 -0.41 14.46 -3.15
C ASN A 46 -0.27 14.59 -1.62
N GLY A 47 0.84 14.11 -1.05
CA GLY A 47 1.12 14.16 0.39
C GLY A 47 0.42 13.08 1.20
N LEU A 48 -0.19 12.08 0.55
CA LEU A 48 -0.67 10.88 1.22
C LEU A 48 0.49 9.92 1.47
N ASP A 49 0.55 9.33 2.65
CA ASP A 49 1.48 8.26 2.98
C ASP A 49 0.79 7.10 3.72
N LEU A 50 1.40 5.92 3.64
CA LEU A 50 1.08 4.76 4.44
C LEU A 50 2.36 4.22 5.06
N SER A 51 2.42 4.15 6.40
CA SER A 51 3.58 3.61 7.11
C SER A 51 3.76 2.11 6.83
N TYR A 52 5.01 1.62 6.97
CA TYR A 52 5.30 0.20 6.84
C TYR A 52 4.51 -0.65 7.84
N ASP A 53 4.30 -0.18 9.06
CA ASP A 53 3.49 -0.89 10.06
C ASP A 53 2.05 -1.07 9.59
N THR A 54 1.43 0.00 9.07
CA THR A 54 0.07 -0.07 8.52
C THR A 54 0.01 -1.05 7.35
N LEU A 55 0.95 -0.93 6.42
CA LEU A 55 1.04 -1.81 5.27
C LEU A 55 1.30 -3.27 5.68
N TYR A 56 2.06 -3.52 6.74
CA TYR A 56 2.38 -4.87 7.19
C TYR A 56 1.22 -5.52 7.95
N LEU A 57 0.61 -4.80 8.89
CA LEU A 57 -0.44 -5.29 9.78
C LEU A 57 -1.79 -5.50 9.08
N GLU A 58 -2.15 -4.59 8.17
CA GLU A 58 -3.46 -4.62 7.49
C GLU A 58 -3.42 -5.40 6.16
N SER A 59 -2.24 -5.87 5.73
CA SER A 59 -2.13 -6.70 4.53
C SER A 59 -2.29 -8.19 4.81
N ILE A 60 -2.76 -8.92 3.79
CA ILE A 60 -2.90 -10.37 3.85
C ILE A 60 -1.65 -11.02 3.25
N THR A 61 -1.03 -11.95 4.00
CA THR A 61 0.10 -12.75 3.50
C THR A 61 -0.34 -13.68 2.37
N ILE A 62 0.39 -13.64 1.26
CA ILE A 62 0.22 -14.58 0.17
C ILE A 62 0.83 -15.90 0.60
N LYS A 63 -0.02 -16.91 0.85
CA LYS A 63 0.46 -18.29 1.01
C LYS A 63 0.93 -18.76 -0.36
N LYS A 64 2.15 -19.30 -0.44
CA LYS A 64 2.56 -20.04 -1.64
C LYS A 64 1.62 -21.24 -1.79
N PRO A 65 1.14 -21.55 -3.01
CA PRO A 65 0.41 -22.79 -3.22
C PRO A 65 1.32 -23.98 -2.87
N ASP A 66 0.76 -24.98 -2.20
CA ASP A 66 1.42 -26.24 -1.85
C ASP A 66 1.89 -27.03 -3.10
#